data_AF-A0A7W6SMC2-F1
#
_entry.id   AF-A0A7W6SMC2-F1
#
_cell.length_a   1.000
_cell.length_b   1.000
_cell.length_c   1.000
_cell.angle_alpha   90.00
_cell.angle_beta   90.00
_cell.angle_gamma   90.00
#
_symmetry.space_group_name_H-M   'P 1'
#
loop_
_entity.id
_entity.type
_entity.pdbx_description
1 polymer ?
#
loop_
_entity_poly.entity_id
_entity_poly.type
_entity_poly.pdbx_seq_one_letter_code
_entity_poly.pdbx_strand_id
1 'polypeptide(L)'
;MRRQIEDRTSSARRRIVQAAIHLYGEMGHKKTTVADIAQNLSMSSASVYRFFPSRRAIEEAVVEEVLEEAASAAAEAAGGTGPALRRLAAILKAIADCNEARPAKHRRLQDLITLAVRQNWTVVLTYHDRIRGLVRPIIGIGQARGELRGGSPMALTCCLLEAMDVHLNPSRVGAATLRPSFDEMLRFCTGALCRTPFLQPAEMTAHVQLKAAG
;
A
#
# COMPACT_ATOMS: atom_id res chain seq x y z
N MET A 1 21.43 11.36 28.93
CA MET A 1 20.68 10.27 29.61
C MET A 1 19.33 9.97 28.96
N ARG A 2 18.45 10.95 28.67
CA ARG A 2 17.15 10.71 27.97
C ARG A 2 17.29 10.06 26.58
N ARG A 3 18.17 10.58 25.72
CA ARG A 3 18.47 10.01 24.38
C ARG A 3 18.89 8.53 24.39
N GLN A 4 19.73 8.11 25.35
CA GLN A 4 20.18 6.71 25.46
C GLN A 4 19.09 5.75 25.95
N ILE A 5 18.15 6.24 26.76
CA ILE A 5 16.99 5.45 27.20
C ILE A 5 15.97 5.35 26.07
N GLU A 6 15.77 6.43 25.31
CA GLU A 6 14.94 6.45 24.10
C GLU A 6 15.50 5.52 23.01
N ASP A 7 16.81 5.54 22.75
CA ASP A 7 17.47 4.65 21.78
C ASP A 7 17.38 3.17 22.20
N ARG A 8 17.59 2.87 23.48
CA ARG A 8 17.44 1.49 24.00
C ARG A 8 15.99 1.01 23.94
N THR A 9 15.03 1.89 24.25
CA THR A 9 13.59 1.60 24.17
C THR A 9 13.14 1.37 22.73
N SER A 10 13.59 2.22 21.80
CA SER A 10 13.33 2.10 20.37
C SER A 10 13.92 0.80 19.80
N SER A 11 15.17 0.48 20.17
CA SER A 11 15.82 -0.78 19.83
C SER A 11 15.06 -2.01 20.35
N ALA A 12 14.55 -1.97 21.58
CA ALA A 12 13.78 -3.07 22.16
C ALA A 12 12.41 -3.25 21.49
N ARG A 13 11.65 -2.16 21.24
CA ARG A 13 10.39 -2.24 20.48
C ARG A 13 10.62 -2.86 19.11
N ARG A 14 11.64 -2.41 18.38
CA ARG A 14 11.98 -2.94 17.06
C ARG A 14 12.30 -4.43 17.11
N ARG A 15 13.08 -4.89 18.09
CA ARG A 15 13.38 -6.32 18.28
C ARG A 15 12.12 -7.16 18.52
N ILE A 16 11.17 -6.66 19.33
CA ILE A 16 9.88 -7.31 19.56
C ILE A 16 9.07 -7.43 18.28
N VAL A 17 8.96 -6.34 17.50
CA VAL A 17 8.24 -6.33 16.22
C VAL A 17 8.87 -7.30 15.22
N GLN A 18 10.20 -7.33 15.11
CA GLN A 18 10.90 -8.23 14.20
C GLN A 18 10.74 -9.71 14.61
N ALA A 19 10.77 -10.02 15.90
CA ALA A 19 10.46 -11.37 16.39
C ALA A 19 9.00 -11.76 16.10
N ALA A 20 8.06 -10.82 16.26
CA ALA A 20 6.66 -11.04 15.92
C ALA A 20 6.44 -11.27 14.42
N ILE A 21 7.06 -10.46 13.54
CA ILE A 21 7.05 -10.65 12.08
C ILE A 21 7.55 -12.04 11.73
N HIS A 22 8.68 -12.46 12.31
CA HIS A 22 9.26 -13.78 12.07
C HIS A 22 8.29 -14.91 12.47
N LEU A 23 7.79 -14.90 13.72
CA LEU A 23 6.90 -15.94 14.22
C LEU A 23 5.54 -15.94 13.49
N TYR A 24 5.01 -14.77 13.13
CA TYR A 24 3.78 -14.68 12.35
C TYR A 24 3.95 -15.20 10.92
N GLY A 25 5.13 -15.00 10.31
CA GLY A 25 5.47 -15.62 9.03
C GLY A 25 5.56 -17.15 9.13
N GLU A 26 6.19 -17.67 10.17
CA GLU A 26 6.39 -19.12 10.35
C GLU A 26 5.11 -19.85 10.79
N MET A 27 4.36 -19.32 11.77
CA MET A 27 3.25 -20.04 12.41
C MET A 27 1.87 -19.41 12.15
N GLY A 28 1.83 -18.15 11.71
CA GLY A 28 0.61 -17.35 11.59
C GLY A 28 0.29 -16.59 12.89
N HIS A 29 -0.29 -15.40 12.75
CA HIS A 29 -0.56 -14.52 13.89
C HIS A 29 -1.46 -15.19 14.94
N LYS A 30 -2.54 -15.87 14.53
CA LYS A 30 -3.49 -16.52 15.46
C LYS A 30 -2.86 -17.61 16.33
N LYS A 31 -1.79 -18.26 15.87
CA LYS A 31 -1.11 -19.36 16.58
C LYS A 31 0.09 -18.90 17.41
N THR A 32 0.48 -17.64 17.30
CA THR A 32 1.63 -17.09 18.00
C THR A 32 1.16 -16.27 19.18
N THR A 33 1.66 -16.54 20.38
CA THR A 33 1.35 -15.81 21.62
C THR A 33 2.43 -14.78 21.97
N VAL A 34 2.12 -13.87 22.90
CA VAL A 34 3.12 -12.92 23.44
C VAL A 34 4.21 -13.66 24.20
N ALA A 35 3.90 -14.81 24.81
CA ALA A 35 4.89 -15.65 25.47
C ALA A 35 5.89 -16.25 24.48
N ASP A 36 5.43 -16.69 23.31
CA ASP A 36 6.31 -17.22 22.25
C ASP A 36 7.28 -16.13 21.74
N ILE A 37 6.77 -14.91 21.54
CA ILE A 37 7.59 -13.75 21.15
C ILE A 37 8.63 -13.43 22.23
N ALA A 38 8.21 -13.42 23.50
CA ALA A 38 9.09 -13.15 24.63
C ALA A 38 10.18 -14.24 24.74
N GLN A 39 9.82 -15.51 24.60
CA GLN A 39 10.75 -16.65 24.63
C GLN A 39 11.79 -16.56 23.51
N ASN A 40 11.37 -16.22 22.29
CA ASN A 40 12.27 -16.03 21.15
C ASN A 40 13.34 -14.95 21.41
N LEU A 41 13.03 -13.97 22.26
CA LEU A 41 13.92 -12.87 22.64
C LEU A 41 14.62 -13.06 24.01
N SER A 42 14.42 -14.20 24.68
CA SER A 42 14.88 -14.41 26.07
C SER A 42 14.38 -13.33 27.03
N MET A 43 13.13 -12.90 26.84
CA MET A 43 12.41 -11.94 27.67
C MET A 43 11.27 -12.63 28.42
N SER A 44 10.79 -12.00 29.51
CA SER A 44 9.49 -12.35 30.09
C SER A 44 8.35 -11.64 29.35
N SER A 45 7.15 -12.23 29.34
CA SER A 45 5.95 -11.57 28.78
C SER A 45 5.68 -10.22 29.45
N ALA A 46 5.93 -10.11 30.76
CA ALA A 46 5.83 -8.83 31.50
C ALA A 46 6.79 -7.78 30.94
N SER A 47 8.01 -8.17 30.52
CA SER A 47 8.96 -7.26 29.89
C SER A 47 8.46 -6.77 28.52
N VAL A 48 7.83 -7.64 27.72
CA VAL A 48 7.20 -7.25 26.44
C VAL A 48 6.06 -6.26 26.66
N TYR A 49 5.21 -6.49 27.67
CA TYR A 49 4.10 -5.60 28.00
C TYR A 49 4.53 -4.20 28.47
N ARG A 50 5.78 -4.01 28.89
CA ARG A 50 6.33 -2.66 29.16
C ARG A 50 6.48 -1.82 27.88
N PHE A 51 6.62 -2.47 26.73
CA PHE A 51 6.81 -1.80 25.44
C PHE A 51 5.52 -1.74 24.61
N PHE A 52 4.64 -2.71 24.79
CA PHE A 52 3.36 -2.80 24.09
C PHE A 52 2.23 -3.05 25.08
N PRO A 53 1.22 -2.16 25.17
CA PRO A 53 0.15 -2.28 26.17
C PRO A 53 -0.76 -3.51 25.93
N SER A 54 -0.72 -4.09 24.73
CA SER A 54 -1.53 -5.25 24.38
C SER A 54 -0.89 -6.04 23.24
N ARG A 55 -1.35 -7.29 23.08
CA ARG A 55 -1.07 -8.09 21.87
C ARG A 55 -1.46 -7.32 20.60
N ARG A 56 -2.59 -6.61 20.64
CA ARG A 56 -3.10 -5.84 19.51
C ARG A 56 -2.14 -4.71 19.10
N ALA A 57 -1.50 -4.05 20.06
CA ALA A 57 -0.50 -3.02 19.78
C ALA A 57 0.76 -3.60 19.10
N ILE A 58 1.12 -4.86 19.39
CA ILE A 58 2.19 -5.57 18.68
C ILE A 58 1.75 -5.84 17.24
N GLU A 59 0.54 -6.38 17.06
CA GLU A 59 -0.02 -6.65 15.74
C GLU A 59 -0.11 -5.39 14.86
N GLU A 60 -0.52 -4.26 15.43
CA GLU A 60 -0.55 -2.96 14.73
C GLU A 60 0.85 -2.49 14.31
N ALA A 61 1.84 -2.59 15.20
CA ALA A 61 3.22 -2.24 14.88
C ALA A 61 3.84 -3.18 13.83
N VAL A 62 3.46 -4.45 13.83
CA VAL A 62 3.84 -5.39 12.77
C VAL A 62 3.24 -4.97 11.43
N VAL A 63 1.95 -4.64 11.39
CA VAL A 63 1.29 -4.15 10.15
C VAL A 63 1.93 -2.84 9.69
N GLU A 64 2.23 -1.93 10.60
CA GLU A 64 2.92 -0.67 10.33
C GLU A 64 4.29 -0.89 9.67
N GLU A 65 5.15 -1.74 10.25
CA GLU A 65 6.49 -2.04 9.68
C GLU A 65 6.38 -2.59 8.26
N VAL A 66 5.40 -3.48 8.01
CA VAL A 66 5.19 -4.06 6.68
C VAL A 66 4.73 -3.01 5.68
N LEU A 67 3.82 -2.12 6.07
CA LEU A 67 3.33 -1.05 5.20
C LEU A 67 4.39 0.04 4.97
N GLU A 68 5.27 0.27 5.95
CA GLU A 68 6.32 1.29 5.89
C GLU A 68 7.34 1.01 4.79
N GLU A 69 7.67 -0.26 4.52
CA GLU A 69 8.54 -0.65 3.40
C GLU A 69 8.01 -0.13 2.06
N ALA A 70 6.72 -0.37 1.79
CA ALA A 70 6.07 0.07 0.55
C ALA A 70 5.90 1.60 0.52
N ALA A 71 5.56 2.22 1.66
CA ALA A 71 5.42 3.67 1.76
C ALA A 71 6.76 4.41 1.56
N SER A 72 7.85 3.83 2.05
CA SER A 72 9.21 4.37 1.85
C SER A 72 9.62 4.25 0.39
N ALA A 73 9.43 3.09 -0.24
CA ALA A 73 9.74 2.91 -1.66
C ALA A 73 8.92 3.86 -2.56
N ALA A 74 7.65 4.07 -2.23
CA ALA A 74 6.80 5.06 -2.89
C ALA A 74 7.32 6.49 -2.73
N ALA A 75 7.77 6.86 -1.53
CA ALA A 75 8.29 8.20 -1.24
C ALA A 75 9.60 8.48 -2.01
N GLU A 76 10.51 7.52 -2.04
CA GLU A 76 11.74 7.60 -2.84
C GLU A 76 11.43 7.78 -4.34
N ALA A 77 10.51 6.98 -4.88
CA ALA A 77 10.08 7.09 -6.26
C ALA A 77 9.42 8.44 -6.58
N ALA A 78 8.68 9.03 -5.62
CA ALA A 78 8.03 10.33 -5.78
C ALA A 78 9.04 11.49 -5.89
N GLY A 79 10.23 11.34 -5.31
CA GLY A 79 11.34 12.29 -5.39
C GLY A 79 11.96 12.42 -6.78
N GLY A 80 11.67 11.49 -7.69
CA GLY A 80 12.17 11.53 -9.06
C GLY A 80 11.68 12.75 -9.86
N THR A 81 12.50 13.22 -10.80
CA THR A 81 12.19 14.32 -11.72
C THR A 81 11.64 13.82 -13.06
N GLY A 82 10.95 14.70 -13.80
CA GLY A 82 10.47 14.41 -15.16
C GLY A 82 8.95 14.54 -15.30
N PRO A 83 8.37 13.94 -16.38
CA PRO A 83 6.93 13.98 -16.64
C PRO A 83 6.12 13.36 -15.50
N ALA A 84 4.95 13.94 -15.21
CA ALA A 84 4.07 13.51 -14.14
C ALA A 84 3.69 12.03 -14.27
N LEU A 85 3.32 11.57 -15.47
CA LEU A 85 2.98 10.17 -15.73
C LEU A 85 4.11 9.20 -15.38
N ARG A 86 5.37 9.56 -15.70
CA ARG A 86 6.53 8.72 -15.38
C ARG A 86 6.73 8.61 -13.87
N ARG A 87 6.56 9.72 -13.15
CA ARG A 87 6.67 9.76 -11.68
C ARG A 87 5.56 8.95 -11.02
N LEU A 88 4.31 9.07 -11.51
CA LEU A 88 3.19 8.26 -11.05
C LEU A 88 3.43 6.77 -11.28
N ALA A 89 3.86 6.39 -12.48
CA ALA A 89 4.20 5.01 -12.81
C ALA A 89 5.30 4.45 -11.88
N ALA A 90 6.34 5.25 -11.60
CA ALA A 90 7.42 4.85 -10.70
C ALA A 90 6.93 4.59 -9.27
N ILE A 91 6.05 5.44 -8.72
CA ILE A 91 5.44 5.23 -7.40
C ILE A 91 4.65 3.92 -7.37
N LEU A 92 3.75 3.72 -8.34
CA LEU A 92 2.89 2.54 -8.40
C LEU A 92 3.71 1.25 -8.55
N LYS A 93 4.78 1.30 -9.36
CA LYS A 93 5.67 0.17 -9.58
C LYS A 93 6.48 -0.16 -8.34
N ALA A 94 7.01 0.84 -7.63
CA ALA A 94 7.73 0.64 -6.38
C ALA A 94 6.88 -0.08 -5.32
N ILE A 95 5.60 0.33 -5.17
CA ILE A 95 4.67 -0.33 -4.24
C ILE A 95 4.40 -1.78 -4.68
N ALA A 96 4.12 -2.00 -5.97
CA ALA A 96 3.84 -3.33 -6.51
C ALA A 96 5.05 -4.28 -6.32
N ASP A 97 6.25 -3.82 -6.64
CA ASP A 97 7.49 -4.59 -6.50
C ASP A 97 7.77 -4.94 -5.03
N CYS A 98 7.56 -4.00 -4.11
CA CYS A 98 7.66 -4.27 -2.67
C CYS A 98 6.67 -5.35 -2.20
N ASN A 99 5.44 -5.35 -2.73
CA ASN A 99 4.45 -6.35 -2.39
C ASN A 99 4.76 -7.72 -3.00
N GLU A 100 5.28 -7.77 -4.24
CA GLU A 100 5.64 -9.01 -4.94
C GLU A 100 6.93 -9.64 -4.41
N ALA A 101 7.92 -8.84 -4.02
CA ALA A 101 9.19 -9.33 -3.48
C ALA A 101 9.06 -10.02 -2.10
N ARG A 102 7.88 -9.98 -1.47
CA ARG A 102 7.66 -10.59 -0.16
C ARG A 102 7.78 -12.12 -0.24
N PRO A 103 8.68 -12.74 0.55
CA PRO A 103 8.86 -14.18 0.55
C PRO A 103 7.57 -14.96 0.86
N ALA A 104 7.45 -16.19 0.35
CA ALA A 104 6.30 -17.06 0.63
C ALA A 104 6.05 -17.30 2.14
N LYS A 105 7.08 -17.22 2.99
CA LYS A 105 6.96 -17.26 4.46
C LYS A 105 6.16 -16.08 5.03
N HIS A 106 6.08 -14.94 4.33
CA HIS A 106 5.20 -13.83 4.73
C HIS A 106 3.72 -14.08 4.32
N ARG A 107 3.40 -15.17 3.61
CA ARG A 107 2.02 -15.51 3.25
C ARG A 107 1.14 -15.74 4.49
N ARG A 108 1.69 -16.21 5.62
CA ARG A 108 0.93 -16.34 6.88
C ARG A 108 0.72 -14.99 7.60
N LEU A 109 1.57 -14.01 7.32
CA LEU A 109 1.41 -12.62 7.79
C LEU A 109 0.29 -11.89 7.04
N GLN A 110 0.00 -12.32 5.81
CA GLN A 110 -1.07 -11.81 4.97
C GLN A 110 -2.45 -11.79 5.65
N ASP A 111 -2.75 -12.80 6.46
CA ASP A 111 -4.02 -12.88 7.18
C ASP A 111 -4.19 -11.73 8.16
N LEU A 112 -3.09 -11.28 8.80
CA LEU A 112 -3.09 -10.16 9.72
C LEU A 112 -3.33 -8.84 8.97
N ILE A 113 -2.65 -8.65 7.84
CA ILE A 113 -2.82 -7.46 7.00
C ILE A 113 -4.25 -7.41 6.45
N THR A 114 -4.77 -8.53 5.99
CA THR A 114 -6.16 -8.65 5.50
C THR A 114 -7.16 -8.31 6.60
N LEU A 115 -6.93 -8.80 7.82
CA LEU A 115 -7.74 -8.46 8.98
C LEU A 115 -7.67 -6.94 9.28
N ALA A 116 -6.47 -6.37 9.22
CA ALA A 116 -6.24 -4.96 9.47
C ALA A 116 -6.97 -4.05 8.48
N VAL A 117 -6.93 -4.40 7.19
CA VAL A 117 -7.67 -3.73 6.13
C VAL A 117 -9.17 -3.86 6.37
N ARG A 118 -9.68 -5.08 6.58
CA ARG A 118 -11.12 -5.34 6.77
C ARG A 118 -11.73 -4.61 7.97
N GLN A 119 -10.93 -4.39 9.01
CA GLN A 119 -11.36 -3.72 10.25
C GLN A 119 -10.94 -2.24 10.30
N ASN A 120 -10.43 -1.67 9.20
CA ASN A 120 -10.01 -0.27 9.12
C ASN A 120 -9.07 0.16 10.26
N TRP A 121 -8.03 -0.62 10.53
CA TRP A 121 -7.05 -0.24 11.56
C TRP A 121 -6.39 1.10 11.20
N THR A 122 -6.11 1.93 12.20
CA THR A 122 -5.54 3.27 12.00
C THR A 122 -4.25 3.26 11.20
N VAL A 123 -3.40 2.25 11.39
CA VAL A 123 -2.14 2.08 10.63
C VAL A 123 -2.38 1.92 9.12
N VAL A 124 -3.46 1.24 8.72
CA VAL A 124 -3.83 1.08 7.30
C VAL A 124 -4.37 2.39 6.72
N LEU A 125 -5.21 3.10 7.48
CA LEU A 125 -5.73 4.40 7.06
C LEU A 125 -4.60 5.42 6.87
N THR A 126 -3.66 5.45 7.82
CA THR A 126 -2.47 6.32 7.77
C THR A 126 -1.61 6.00 6.56
N TYR A 127 -1.41 4.72 6.25
CA TYR A 127 -0.72 4.29 5.03
C TYR A 127 -1.42 4.80 3.76
N HIS A 128 -2.73 4.60 3.63
CA HIS A 128 -3.49 5.09 2.48
C HIS A 128 -3.40 6.61 2.33
N ASP A 129 -3.49 7.36 3.42
CA ASP A 129 -3.38 8.82 3.39
C ASP A 129 -1.98 9.28 2.98
N ARG A 130 -0.92 8.58 3.42
CA ARG A 130 0.45 8.85 2.99
C ARG A 130 0.62 8.61 1.49
N ILE A 131 0.12 7.50 0.95
CA ILE A 131 0.21 7.22 -0.50
C ILE A 131 -0.57 8.27 -1.31
N ARG A 132 -1.79 8.64 -0.89
CA ARG A 132 -2.55 9.73 -1.51
C ARG A 132 -1.77 11.05 -1.47
N GLY A 133 -1.11 11.34 -0.35
CA GLY A 133 -0.25 12.51 -0.15
C GLY A 133 0.95 12.57 -1.11
N LEU A 134 1.47 11.44 -1.56
CA LEU A 134 2.54 11.37 -2.55
C LEU A 134 2.03 11.56 -3.99
N VAL A 135 0.89 10.95 -4.32
CA VAL A 135 0.33 10.94 -5.68
C VAL A 135 -0.34 12.27 -6.04
N ARG A 136 -1.14 12.82 -5.13
CA ARG A 136 -1.95 14.02 -5.40
C ARG A 136 -1.14 15.23 -5.89
N PRO A 137 0.01 15.60 -5.28
CA PRO A 137 0.81 16.73 -5.75
C PRO A 137 1.33 16.52 -7.17
N ILE A 138 1.68 15.30 -7.55
CA ILE A 138 2.20 14.98 -8.88
C ILE A 138 1.10 15.15 -9.93
N ILE A 139 -0.13 14.76 -9.61
CA ILE A 139 -1.29 15.03 -10.47
C ILE A 139 -1.47 16.55 -10.66
N GLY A 140 -1.42 17.33 -9.59
CA GLY A 140 -1.53 18.79 -9.66
C GLY A 140 -0.43 19.44 -10.52
N ILE A 141 0.82 18.97 -10.39
CA ILE A 141 1.94 19.44 -11.22
C ILE A 141 1.71 19.08 -12.70
N GLY A 142 1.28 17.85 -13.00
CA GLY A 142 1.00 17.42 -14.36
C GLY A 142 -0.14 18.21 -15.00
N GLN A 143 -1.17 18.56 -14.23
CA GLN A 143 -2.26 19.43 -14.70
C GLN A 143 -1.77 20.86 -15.00
N ALA A 144 -0.97 21.45 -14.11
CA ALA A 144 -0.41 22.79 -14.31
C ALA A 144 0.49 22.87 -15.56
N ARG A 145 1.13 21.77 -15.93
CA ARG A 145 1.97 21.64 -17.14
C ARG A 145 1.20 21.23 -18.40
N GLY A 146 -0.10 20.97 -18.28
CA GLY A 146 -0.93 20.49 -19.39
C GLY A 146 -0.65 19.04 -19.82
N GLU A 147 0.12 18.27 -19.03
CA GLU A 147 0.43 16.86 -19.27
C GLU A 147 -0.78 15.95 -18.94
N LEU A 148 -1.56 16.33 -17.92
CA LEU A 148 -2.69 15.56 -17.42
C LEU A 148 -4.01 16.32 -17.62
N ARG A 149 -5.11 15.56 -17.74
CA ARG A 149 -6.46 16.14 -17.85
C ARG A 149 -6.86 16.93 -16.62
N GLY A 150 -7.72 17.93 -16.82
CA GLY A 150 -8.32 18.71 -15.73
C GLY A 150 -9.27 17.89 -14.83
N GLY A 151 -9.67 18.49 -13.71
CA GLY A 151 -10.53 17.87 -12.69
C GLY A 151 -9.90 17.93 -11.30
N SER A 152 -10.61 17.44 -10.29
CA SER A 152 -10.10 17.41 -8.90
C SER A 152 -8.86 16.50 -8.78
N PRO A 153 -7.70 17.02 -8.35
CA PRO A 153 -6.49 16.21 -8.16
C PRO A 153 -6.72 15.05 -7.18
N MET A 154 -7.55 15.26 -6.15
CA MET A 154 -7.87 14.22 -5.18
C MET A 154 -8.75 13.14 -5.81
N ALA A 155 -9.77 13.51 -6.60
CA ALA A 155 -10.62 12.53 -7.26
C ALA A 155 -9.81 11.64 -8.22
N LEU A 156 -8.93 12.26 -9.03
CA LEU A 156 -8.04 11.51 -9.93
C LEU A 156 -7.06 10.60 -9.17
N THR A 157 -6.58 11.05 -8.00
CA THR A 157 -5.74 10.24 -7.10
C THR A 157 -6.50 9.00 -6.63
N CYS A 158 -7.73 9.16 -6.12
CA CYS A 158 -8.55 8.04 -5.67
C CYS A 158 -8.83 7.06 -6.81
N CYS A 159 -9.28 7.55 -7.99
CA CYS A 159 -9.54 6.69 -9.14
C CYS A 159 -8.30 5.88 -9.57
N LEU A 160 -7.13 6.51 -9.61
CA LEU A 160 -5.89 5.84 -9.97
C LEU A 160 -5.53 4.72 -8.97
N LEU A 161 -5.58 5.04 -7.68
CA LEU A 161 -5.22 4.07 -6.62
C LEU A 161 -6.24 2.93 -6.53
N GLU A 162 -7.54 3.21 -6.71
CA GLU A 162 -8.60 2.20 -6.73
C GLU A 162 -8.47 1.27 -7.93
N ALA A 163 -8.22 1.80 -9.13
CA ALA A 163 -8.00 0.97 -10.32
C ALA A 163 -6.76 0.07 -10.19
N MET A 164 -5.73 0.55 -9.49
CA MET A 164 -4.49 -0.19 -9.25
C MET A 164 -4.53 -1.05 -7.97
N ASP A 165 -5.61 -1.02 -7.18
CA ASP A 165 -5.70 -1.66 -5.85
C ASP A 165 -5.29 -3.14 -5.88
N VAL A 166 -5.61 -3.86 -6.96
CA VAL A 166 -5.25 -5.28 -7.11
C VAL A 166 -3.73 -5.54 -7.09
N HIS A 167 -2.92 -4.55 -7.46
CA HIS A 167 -1.46 -4.61 -7.48
C HIS A 167 -0.82 -3.89 -6.30
N LEU A 168 -1.48 -2.85 -5.77
CA LEU A 168 -0.95 -2.03 -4.67
C LEU A 168 -1.33 -2.54 -3.29
N ASN A 169 -2.44 -3.28 -3.19
CA ASN A 169 -2.94 -3.75 -1.93
C ASN A 169 -2.17 -4.99 -1.49
N PRO A 170 -1.44 -4.92 -0.36
CA PRO A 170 -0.68 -6.06 0.12
C PRO A 170 -1.57 -7.28 0.31
N SER A 171 -2.85 -7.13 0.69
CA SER A 171 -3.78 -8.25 0.94
C SER A 171 -4.20 -9.03 -0.31
N ARG A 172 -3.91 -8.53 -1.52
CA ARG A 172 -4.36 -9.13 -2.80
C ARG A 172 -3.26 -9.93 -3.52
N VAL A 173 -2.05 -10.00 -2.98
CA VAL A 173 -0.94 -10.77 -3.55
C VAL A 173 -1.26 -12.26 -3.58
N GLY A 174 -1.21 -12.89 -4.75
CA GLY A 174 -1.41 -14.33 -4.93
C GLY A 174 -2.88 -14.79 -4.95
N ALA A 175 -3.86 -13.89 -4.95
CA ALA A 175 -5.27 -14.25 -5.13
C ALA A 175 -5.52 -14.68 -6.59
N ALA A 176 -5.96 -15.92 -6.80
CA ALA A 176 -6.31 -16.46 -8.12
C ALA A 176 -7.50 -15.69 -8.70
N THR A 177 -7.21 -14.66 -9.50
CA THR A 177 -8.20 -13.83 -10.17
C THR A 177 -7.72 -13.58 -11.59
N LEU A 178 -8.62 -13.73 -12.57
CA LEU A 178 -8.40 -13.19 -13.90
C LEU A 178 -8.28 -11.67 -13.74
N ARG A 179 -7.06 -11.15 -13.89
CA ARG A 179 -6.77 -9.72 -13.70
C ARG A 179 -5.81 -9.25 -14.79
N PRO A 180 -5.91 -8.00 -15.25
CA PRO A 180 -4.89 -7.40 -16.10
C PRO A 180 -3.54 -7.40 -15.39
N SER A 181 -2.47 -7.60 -16.16
CA SER A 181 -1.10 -7.37 -15.70
C SER A 181 -0.94 -5.94 -15.18
N PHE A 182 0.10 -5.70 -14.38
CA PHE A 182 0.43 -4.36 -13.89
C PHE A 182 0.54 -3.37 -15.06
N ASP A 183 1.23 -3.75 -16.14
CA ASP A 183 1.45 -2.89 -17.31
C ASP A 183 0.18 -2.64 -18.13
N GLU A 184 -0.74 -3.60 -18.23
CA GLU A 184 -2.04 -3.38 -18.85
C GLU A 184 -2.90 -2.40 -18.05
N MET A 185 -2.96 -2.58 -16.72
CA MET A 185 -3.72 -1.67 -15.86
C MET A 185 -3.10 -0.28 -15.82
N LEU A 186 -1.76 -0.18 -15.77
CA LEU A 186 -1.05 1.09 -15.81
C LEU A 186 -1.30 1.82 -17.14
N ARG A 187 -1.26 1.12 -18.28
CA ARG A 187 -1.59 1.72 -19.59
C ARG A 187 -3.03 2.21 -19.64
N PHE A 188 -3.99 1.45 -19.11
CA PHE A 188 -5.39 1.88 -19.02
C PHE A 188 -5.53 3.16 -18.17
N CYS A 189 -4.94 3.18 -16.98
CA CYS A 189 -5.02 4.34 -16.07
C CYS A 189 -4.31 5.57 -16.63
N THR A 190 -3.13 5.42 -17.22
CA THR A 190 -2.39 6.54 -17.81
C THR A 190 -3.11 7.10 -19.02
N GLY A 191 -3.71 6.27 -19.88
CA GLY A 191 -4.59 6.73 -20.96
C GLY A 191 -5.78 7.55 -20.47
N ALA A 192 -6.41 7.12 -19.36
CA ALA A 192 -7.51 7.85 -18.73
C ALA A 192 -7.07 9.15 -18.02
N LEU A 193 -5.79 9.31 -17.70
CA LEU A 193 -5.23 10.53 -17.08
C LEU A 193 -4.66 11.51 -18.12
N CYS A 194 -4.24 11.01 -19.27
CA CYS A 194 -3.79 11.83 -20.38
C CYS A 194 -4.90 12.78 -20.83
N ARG A 195 -4.49 13.96 -21.30
CA ARG A 195 -5.40 14.90 -21.94
C ARG A 195 -5.75 14.36 -23.33
N THR A 196 -6.88 13.69 -23.47
CA THR A 196 -7.46 13.43 -24.80
C THR A 196 -8.03 14.75 -25.35
N PRO A 197 -7.78 15.11 -26.62
CA PRO A 197 -8.64 16.09 -27.27
C PRO A 197 -10.06 15.54 -27.21
N PHE A 198 -10.96 16.32 -26.63
CA PHE A 198 -12.36 15.96 -26.48
C PHE A 198 -12.93 15.67 -27.88
N LEU A 199 -13.25 14.40 -28.18
CA LEU A 199 -14.09 14.10 -29.34
C LEU A 199 -15.42 14.82 -29.09
N GLN A 200 -15.82 15.67 -30.03
CA GLN A 200 -17.04 16.44 -29.87
C GLN A 200 -18.24 15.50 -29.71
N PRO A 201 -19.28 15.87 -28.94
CA PRO A 201 -20.42 15.00 -28.64
C PRO A 201 -21.18 14.51 -29.89
N ALA A 202 -20.95 15.10 -31.06
CA ALA A 202 -21.61 14.77 -32.32
C ALA A 202 -21.31 13.36 -32.83
N GLU A 203 -20.22 12.71 -32.43
CA GLU A 203 -19.84 11.38 -32.94
C GLU A 203 -20.33 10.21 -32.06
N MET A 204 -20.84 10.48 -30.85
CA MET A 204 -21.22 9.44 -29.90
C MET A 204 -22.66 8.91 -30.10
N THR A 205 -23.50 9.62 -30.87
CA THR A 205 -24.88 9.23 -31.16
C THR A 205 -25.04 8.19 -32.29
N ALA A 206 -23.97 7.81 -32.99
CA ALA A 206 -24.08 6.93 -34.17
C ALA A 206 -23.91 5.42 -33.89
N HIS A 207 -23.42 5.01 -32.71
CA HIS A 207 -23.04 3.60 -32.48
C HIS A 207 -23.87 2.81 -31.47
N VAL A 208 -24.98 3.37 -30.98
CA VAL A 208 -25.97 2.60 -30.20
C VAL A 208 -27.34 2.67 -30.89
N GLN A 209 -27.41 2.20 -32.13
CA GLN A 209 -28.62 1.54 -32.60
C GLN A 209 -28.37 0.05 -32.57
N LEU A 210 -28.74 -0.56 -31.44
CA LEU A 210 -29.04 -1.99 -31.35
C LEU A 210 -30.00 -2.32 -32.49
N LYS A 211 -29.52 -3.10 -33.48
CA LYS A 211 -30.38 -3.80 -34.44
C LYS A 211 -31.30 -4.73 -33.66
N ALA A 212 -32.47 -4.25 -33.30
CA ALA A 212 -33.65 -5.08 -33.06
C ALA A 212 -34.41 -5.20 -34.39
N ALA A 213 -34.17 -6.30 -35.11
CA ALA A 213 -34.97 -6.84 -36.21
C ALA A 213 -34.23 -8.09 -36.72
N GLY A 214 -34.80 -9.28 -36.82
CA GLY A 214 -36.13 -9.81 -36.58
C GLY A 214 -36.06 -11.33 -36.71
#